data_AF-A0A3P7NRY7-F1
#
_entry.id   AF-A0A3P7NRY7-F1
#
_cell.length_a   1.000
_cell.length_b   1.000
_cell.length_c   1.000
_cell.angle_alpha   90.00
_cell.angle_beta   90.00
_cell.angle_gamma   90.00
#
_symmetry.space_group_name_H-M   'P 1'
#
loop_
_entity.id
_entity.type
_entity.pdbx_description
1 polymer ?
#
loop_
_entity_poly.entity_id
_entity_poly.type
_entity_poly.pdbx_seq_one_letter_code
_entity_poly.pdbx_strand_id
1 'polypeptide(L)' 'MTEDEIADMLNDLEILEQELMDQIPPTKVAQTRLERRTYRPGVDLCRDGPQYGLTDEVKQLESTRQALLMKQHEAR' A
#
# COMPACT_ATOMS: atom_id res chain seq x y z
N MET A 1 -25.65 -15.94 13.55
CA MET A 1 -25.54 -14.75 12.70
C MET A 1 -26.91 -14.44 12.14
N THR A 2 -27.39 -13.22 12.31
CA THR A 2 -28.61 -12.72 11.67
C THR A 2 -28.34 -12.39 10.20
N GLU A 3 -29.38 -12.22 9.38
CA GLU A 3 -29.23 -11.77 7.99
C GLU A 3 -28.51 -10.41 7.91
N ASP A 4 -28.81 -9.50 8.83
CA ASP A 4 -28.16 -8.19 8.91
C ASP A 4 -26.65 -8.31 9.21
N GLU A 5 -26.26 -9.18 10.15
CA GLU A 5 -24.83 -9.42 10.48
C GLU A 5 -24.06 -10.01 9.29
N ILE A 6 -24.70 -10.86 8.47
CA ILE A 6 -24.09 -11.40 7.26
C ILE A 6 -23.94 -10.30 6.19
N ALA A 7 -24.96 -9.46 6.02
CA ALA A 7 -24.93 -8.37 5.05
C ALA A 7 -23.84 -7.33 5.37
N ASP A 8 -23.69 -6.98 6.65
CA ASP A 8 -22.66 -6.06 7.12
C ASP A 8 -21.25 -6.62 6.86
N MET A 9 -21.02 -7.90 7.18
CA MET A 9 -19.73 -8.54 6.91
C MET A 9 -19.37 -8.60 5.42
N LEU A 10 -20.35 -8.84 4.54
CA LEU A 10 -20.12 -8.83 3.09
C LEU A 10 -19.76 -7.44 2.57
N ASN A 11 -20.41 -6.40 3.09
CA ASN A 11 -20.10 -5.01 2.76
C ASN A 11 -18.68 -4.63 3.23
N ASP A 12 -18.30 -5.03 4.45
CA ASP A 12 -16.95 -4.81 4.98
C ASP A 12 -15.88 -5.47 4.10
N LEU A 13 -16.13 -6.68 3.59
CA LEU A 13 -15.23 -7.37 2.66
C LEU A 13 -15.09 -6.62 1.33
N GLU A 14 -16.19 -6.09 0.78
CA GLU A 14 -16.18 -5.31 -0.46
C GLU A 14 -15.39 -4.00 -0.28
N ILE A 15 -15.58 -3.30 0.85
CA ILE A 15 -14.83 -2.10 1.20
C ILE A 15 -13.33 -2.41 1.30
N LEU A 16 -12.95 -3.48 2.00
CA LEU A 16 -11.55 -3.88 2.14
C LEU A 16 -10.89 -4.24 0.79
N GLU A 17 -11.64 -4.87 -0.12
CA GLU A 17 -11.16 -5.15 -1.48
C GLU A 17 -10.93 -3.86 -2.26
N GLN A 18 -11.84 -2.90 -2.15
CA GLN A 18 -11.69 -1.60 -2.80
C GLN A 18 -10.49 -0.83 -2.24
N GLU A 19 -10.31 -0.79 -0.92
CA GLU A 19 -9.15 -0.15 -0.28
C GLU A 19 -7.83 -0.76 -0.76
N LEU A 20 -7.76 -2.08 -0.90
CA LEU A 20 -6.58 -2.77 -1.44
C LEU A 20 -6.29 -2.37 -2.90
N MET A 21 -7.33 -2.21 -3.71
CA MET A 21 -7.20 -1.77 -5.10
C MET A 21 -6.73 -0.31 -5.18
N ASP A 22 -7.24 0.56 -4.32
CA ASP A 22 -6.89 1.98 -4.26
C ASP A 22 -5.45 2.21 -3.77
N GLN A 23 -4.86 1.26 -3.05
CA GLN A 23 -3.44 1.30 -2.68
C GLN A 23 -2.48 1.00 -3.85
N ILE A 24 -2.95 0.38 -4.94
CA ILE A 24 -2.08 -0.01 -6.06
C ILE A 24 -1.48 1.21 -6.79
N PRO A 25 -2.26 2.23 -7.20
CA PRO A 25 -1.72 3.40 -7.89
C PRO A 25 -0.63 4.15 -7.10
N PRO A 26 -0.83 4.55 -5.82
CA PRO A 26 0.22 5.27 -5.08
C PRO A 26 1.47 4.41 -4.88
N THR A 27 1.31 3.10 -4.62
CA THR A 27 2.44 2.17 -4.49
C THR A 27 3.28 2.13 -5.76
N LYS A 28 2.65 1.99 -6.94
CA LYS A 28 3.35 1.98 -8.22
C LYS A 28 4.11 3.29 -8.48
N VAL A 29 3.51 4.43 -8.13
CA VAL A 29 4.13 5.74 -8.32
C VAL A 29 5.37 5.88 -7.42
N ALA A 30 5.24 5.57 -6.13
CA ALA A 30 6.34 5.66 -5.17
C ALA A 30 7.49 4.71 -5.56
N GLN A 31 7.19 3.45 -5.89
CA GLN A 31 8.18 2.46 -6.33
C GLN A 31 8.90 2.89 -7.61
N THR A 32 8.16 3.32 -8.64
CA THR A 32 8.76 3.77 -9.91
C THR A 32 9.65 5.00 -9.71
N ARG A 33 9.27 5.93 -8.83
CA ARG A 33 10.08 7.11 -8.48
C ARG A 33 11.36 6.70 -7.75
N LEU A 34 11.25 5.80 -6.78
CA LEU A 34 12.39 5.28 -6.03
C LEU A 34 13.36 4.54 -6.96
N GLU A 35 12.86 3.67 -7.84
CA GLU A 35 13.64 2.95 -8.85
C GLU A 35 14.47 3.92 -9.72
N ARG A 36 13.81 4.95 -10.27
CA ARG A 36 14.48 5.95 -11.13
C ARG A 36 15.63 6.68 -10.43
N ARG A 37 15.52 6.92 -9.13
CA ARG A 37 16.59 7.57 -8.35
C ARG A 37 17.71 6.61 -8.02
N THR A 38 17.36 5.38 -7.63
CA THR A 38 18.32 4.32 -7.30
C THR A 38 19.23 3.97 -8.48
N TYR A 39 18.70 3.96 -9.70
CA TYR A 39 19.45 3.60 -10.92
C TYR A 39 19.98 4.81 -11.72
N ARG A 40 19.89 6.03 -11.18
CA ARG A 40 20.45 7.20 -11.85
C ARG A 40 21.98 7.12 -11.89
N PRO A 41 22.63 7.42 -13.04
CA PRO A 41 24.08 7.62 -13.08
C PRO A 41 24.52 8.72 -12.11
N GLY A 42 25.52 8.45 -11.26
CA GLY A 42 25.94 9.38 -10.19
C GLY A 42 25.09 9.24 -8.91
N VAL A 43 24.80 8.01 -8.50
CA VAL A 43 23.92 7.64 -7.38
C VAL A 43 24.22 8.36 -6.06
N ASP A 44 25.48 8.75 -5.81
CA ASP A 44 25.88 9.49 -4.60
C ASP A 44 25.19 10.85 -4.49
N LEU A 45 24.78 11.46 -5.61
CA LEU A 45 24.03 12.72 -5.65
C LEU A 45 22.55 12.55 -5.26
N CYS A 46 22.06 11.32 -5.17
CA CYS A 46 20.66 11.02 -4.86
C CYS A 46 20.47 10.37 -3.48
N ARG A 47 21.49 10.33 -2.62
CA ARG A 47 21.32 9.97 -1.19
C ARG A 47 20.87 11.17 -0.36
N ASP A 48 19.79 11.80 -0.80
CA ASP A 48 19.27 13.06 -0.29
C ASP A 48 17.92 12.87 0.43
N GLY A 49 17.41 13.92 1.06
CA GLY A 49 16.14 13.89 1.81
C GLY A 49 14.98 13.24 1.05
N PRO A 50 14.74 13.60 -0.22
CA PRO A 50 13.69 12.98 -1.01
C PRO A 50 13.88 11.48 -1.33
N GLN A 51 15.11 10.97 -1.43
CA GLN A 51 15.36 9.52 -1.56
C GLN A 51 14.96 8.77 -0.29
N TYR A 52 15.32 9.30 0.88
CA TYR A 52 14.92 8.71 2.15
C TYR A 52 13.40 8.77 2.33
N GLY A 53 12.79 9.92 2.01
CA GLY A 53 11.33 10.08 2.03
C GLY A 53 10.60 9.08 1.14
N LEU A 54 11.06 8.86 -0.10
CA LEU A 54 10.48 7.84 -0.99
C LEU A 54 10.67 6.42 -0.45
N THR A 55 11.82 6.15 0.16
CA THR A 55 12.09 4.83 0.77
C THR A 55 11.13 4.56 1.92
N ASP A 56 10.88 5.57 2.75
CA ASP A 56 9.96 5.46 3.88
C ASP A 56 8.50 5.39 3.41
N GLU A 57 8.13 6.16 2.39
CA GLU A 57 6.80 6.11 1.76
C GLU A 57 6.51 4.71 1.21
N VAL A 58 7.44 4.10 0.48
CA VAL A 58 7.27 2.73 -0.04
C VAL A 58 7.07 1.73 1.10
N LYS A 59 7.87 1.82 2.17
CA LYS A 59 7.71 0.94 3.34
C LYS A 59 6.36 1.14 4.04
N GLN A 60 5.90 2.39 4.15
CA GLN A 60 4.61 2.70 4.75
C GLN A 60 3.46 2.12 3.92
N LEU A 61 3.49 2.30 2.60
CA LEU A 61 2.48 1.74 1.68
C LEU A 61 2.45 0.21 1.74
N GLU A 62 3.62 -0.44 1.80
CA GLU A 62 3.71 -1.89 1.97
C GLU A 62 3.14 -2.36 3.31
N SER A 63 3.43 -1.64 4.40
CA SER A 63 2.88 -1.92 5.73
C SER A 63 1.36 -1.77 5.77
N THR A 64 0.82 -0.68 5.18
CA THR A 64 -0.62 -0.46 5.05
C THR A 64 -1.28 -1.58 4.26
N ARG A 65 -0.69 -2.01 3.14
CA ARG A 65 -1.20 -3.12 2.35
C ARG A 65 -1.24 -4.43 3.15
N GLN A 66 -0.20 -4.73 3.92
CA GLN A 66 -0.16 -5.92 4.78
C GLN A 66 -1.24 -5.87 5.87
N ALA A 67 -1.45 -4.70 6.48
CA ALA A 67 -2.50 -4.53 7.48
C ALA A 67 -3.90 -4.74 6.89
N LEU A 68 -4.15 -4.25 5.67
CA LEU A 68 -5.42 -4.48 4.96
C LEU A 68 -5.63 -5.95 4.60
N LEU A 69 -4.59 -6.64 4.13
CA LEU A 69 -4.67 -8.09 3.85
C LEU A 69 -4.92 -8.91 5.12
N MET A 70 -4.32 -8.53 6.25
CA MET A 70 -4.56 -9.18 7.54
C MET A 70 -6.02 -9.00 7.97
N LYS A 71 -6.56 -7.78 7.90
CA LYS A 71 -7.98 -7.52 8.17
C LYS A 71 -8.91 -8.30 7.26
N GLN A 72 -8.60 -8.37 5.96
CA GLN A 72 -9.40 -9.15 5.01
C GLN A 72 -9.38 -10.65 5.35
N HIS A 73 -8.24 -11.19 5.78
CA HIS A 73 -8.14 -12.58 6.21
C HIS A 73 -8.94 -12.83 7.50
N GLU A 74 -8.97 -11.88 8.44
CA GLU A 74 -9.76 -11.98 9.67
C GLU A 74 -11.28 -11.88 9.42
N ALA A 75 -11.69 -11.20 8.35
CA ALA A 75 -13.09 -11.02 7.96
C ALA A 75 -13.66 -12.19 7.11
N ARG A 76 -12.82 -13.15 6.70
CA ARG A 76 -13.20 -14.34 5.91
C ARG A 76 -13.41 -15.56 6.79
#